data_AF-A0A876EQ53-F1
#
_entry.id   AF-A0A876EQ53-F1
#
_cell.length_a   1.000
_cell.length_b   1.000
_cell.length_c   1.000
_cell.angle_alpha   90.00
_cell.angle_beta   90.00
_cell.angle_gamma   90.00
#
_symmetry.space_group_name_H-M   'P 1'
#
loop_
_entity.id
_entity.type
_entity.pdbx_description
1 polymer ?
#
loop_
_entity_poly.entity_id
_entity_poly.type
_entity_poly.pdbx_seq_one_letter_code
_entity_poly.pdbx_strand_id
1 'polypeptide(L)'
;IIQNPPSVINEDGDITLTTSYAIFYKDYKSETPASVVGFQFSYLKFYERFLHITNITLDGSNDPTCDSDKYDCYVIDSSGYIVLAKEKALVGQFFGTEQKYVLQSFLDLGIY
;
A
#
# COMPACT_ATOMS: atom_id res chain seq x y z
N ILE A 1 -11.36 -6.67 -19.19
CA ILE A 1 -10.59 -5.42 -19.04
C ILE A 1 -11.59 -4.31 -18.82
N ILE A 2 -11.51 -3.58 -17.71
CA ILE A 2 -12.41 -2.46 -17.42
C ILE A 2 -12.03 -1.34 -18.38
N GLN A 3 -12.95 -0.92 -19.26
CA GLN A 3 -12.64 0.05 -20.31
C GLN A 3 -12.43 1.46 -19.75
N ASN A 4 -13.10 1.80 -18.64
CA ASN A 4 -12.99 3.08 -17.94
C ASN A 4 -12.97 2.82 -16.42
N PRO A 5 -11.80 2.64 -15.79
CA PRO A 5 -11.74 2.54 -14.35
C PRO A 5 -12.19 3.87 -13.70
N PRO A 6 -12.88 3.82 -12.56
CA PRO A 6 -13.22 5.04 -11.81
C PRO A 6 -11.94 5.73 -11.35
N SER A 7 -11.99 7.07 -11.27
CA SER A 7 -10.90 7.84 -10.67
C SER A 7 -10.70 7.40 -9.22
N VAL A 8 -9.46 7.10 -8.87
CA VAL A 8 -9.04 6.89 -7.46
C VAL A 8 -8.85 8.23 -6.74
N ILE A 9 -8.77 9.33 -7.48
CA ILE A 9 -8.65 10.69 -6.94
C ILE A 9 -10.04 11.18 -6.53
N ASN A 10 -10.17 11.64 -5.29
CA ASN A 10 -11.36 12.22 -4.69
C ASN A 10 -11.52 13.72 -5.03
N GLU A 11 -12.59 14.34 -4.54
CA GLU A 11 -12.93 15.75 -4.83
C GLU A 11 -11.85 16.75 -4.37
N ASP A 12 -11.03 16.37 -3.37
CA ASP A 12 -9.94 17.18 -2.83
C ASP A 12 -8.62 17.04 -3.62
N GLY A 13 -8.58 16.21 -4.67
CA GLY A 13 -7.35 15.91 -5.40
C GLY A 13 -6.42 14.92 -4.65
N ASP A 14 -6.94 14.23 -3.64
CA ASP A 14 -6.24 13.19 -2.89
C ASP A 14 -6.83 11.79 -3.16
N ILE A 15 -6.31 10.75 -2.52
CA ILE A 15 -6.86 9.40 -2.56
C ILE A 15 -7.36 9.04 -1.16
N THR A 16 -8.58 8.48 -1.08
CA THR A 16 -9.13 7.97 0.18
C THR A 16 -8.73 6.51 0.35
N LEU A 17 -7.84 6.22 1.31
CA LEU A 17 -7.49 4.85 1.65
C LEU A 17 -8.46 4.32 2.69
N THR A 18 -8.96 3.11 2.47
CA THR A 18 -9.79 2.39 3.44
C THR A 18 -9.06 1.16 3.91
N THR A 19 -8.79 1.06 5.21
CA THR A 19 -8.39 -0.20 5.85
C THR A 19 -9.59 -0.82 6.52
N SER A 20 -9.71 -2.13 6.44
CA SER A 20 -10.82 -2.88 7.03
C SER A 20 -10.33 -3.97 7.96
N TYR A 21 -11.07 -4.21 9.04
CA TYR A 21 -10.80 -5.29 9.98
C TYR A 21 -12.08 -6.05 10.29
N ALA A 22 -12.04 -7.38 10.17
CA ALA A 22 -13.18 -8.24 10.46
C ALA A 22 -13.29 -8.49 11.97
N ILE A 23 -14.50 -8.32 12.51
CA ILE A 23 -14.83 -8.62 13.90
C ILE A 23 -15.52 -9.98 13.94
N PHE A 24 -14.93 -10.89 14.69
CA PHE A 24 -15.46 -12.22 14.91
C PHE A 24 -16.06 -12.32 16.31
N TYR A 25 -17.28 -12.83 16.38
CA TYR A 25 -17.90 -13.22 17.64
C TYR A 25 -17.48 -14.65 17.97
N LYS A 26 -17.04 -14.86 19.20
CA LYS A 26 -16.58 -16.16 19.70
C LYS A 26 -17.49 -16.65 20.81
N ASP A 27 -18.05 -17.84 20.61
CA ASP A 27 -18.84 -18.56 21.59
C ASP A 27 -18.27 -19.97 21.78
N TYR A 28 -17.66 -20.20 22.95
CA TYR A 28 -16.88 -21.41 23.26
C TYR A 28 -15.85 -21.78 22.18
N LYS A 29 -16.16 -22.82 21.37
CA LYS A 29 -15.32 -23.35 20.29
C LYS A 29 -15.73 -22.84 18.91
N SER A 30 -16.84 -22.11 18.80
CA SER A 30 -17.32 -21.54 17.54
C SER A 30 -16.85 -20.10 17.41
N GLU A 31 -16.40 -19.74 16.22
CA GLU A 31 -16.05 -18.38 15.86
C GLU A 31 -16.78 -18.05 14.55
N THR A 32 -17.55 -16.96 14.56
CA THR A 32 -18.40 -16.56 13.43
C THR A 32 -18.11 -15.09 13.10
N PRO A 33 -17.94 -14.72 11.82
CA PRO A 33 -17.82 -13.32 11.43
C PRO A 33 -19.11 -12.58 11.81
N ALA A 34 -18.97 -11.52 12.60
CA ALA A 34 -20.11 -10.75 13.11
C ALA A 34 -20.24 -9.39 12.44
N SER A 35 -19.12 -8.74 12.10
CA SER A 35 -19.11 -7.42 11.48
C SER A 35 -17.76 -7.12 10.82
N VAL A 36 -17.67 -6.01 10.10
CA VAL A 36 -16.42 -5.43 9.58
C VAL A 36 -16.39 -3.96 9.96
N VAL A 37 -15.27 -3.50 10.50
CA VAL A 37 -15.01 -2.07 10.69
C VAL A 37 -14.08 -1.56 9.59
N GLY A 38 -14.33 -0.35 9.13
CA GLY A 38 -13.50 0.36 8.17
C GLY A 38 -12.99 1.67 8.74
N PHE A 39 -11.74 2.02 8.45
CA PHE A 39 -11.17 3.33 8.74
C PHE A 39 -10.66 3.96 7.46
N GLN A 40 -11.04 5.22 7.25
CA GLN A 40 -10.63 5.99 6.07
C GLN A 40 -9.62 7.06 6.46
N PHE A 41 -8.57 7.20 5.65
CA PHE A 41 -7.55 8.23 5.85
C PHE A 41 -6.99 8.77 4.53
N SER A 42 -6.40 9.96 4.61
CA SER A 42 -5.78 10.65 3.48
C SER A 42 -4.51 9.94 3.04
N TYR A 43 -4.39 9.72 1.73
CA TYR A 43 -3.17 9.24 1.11
C TYR A 43 -1.99 10.19 1.32
N LEU A 44 -2.20 11.51 1.18
CA LEU A 44 -1.13 12.48 1.42
C LEU A 44 -0.57 12.36 2.83
N LYS A 45 -1.41 12.22 3.85
CA LYS A 45 -0.96 12.02 5.23
C LYS A 45 -0.26 10.68 5.45
N PHE A 46 -0.70 9.64 4.74
CA PHE A 46 0.01 8.37 4.75
C PHE A 46 1.40 8.48 4.09
N TYR A 47 1.51 9.19 2.97
CA TYR A 47 2.77 9.43 2.26
C TYR A 47 3.75 10.29 3.08
N GLU A 48 3.28 11.38 3.70
CA GLU A 48 4.08 12.18 4.63
C GLU A 48 4.64 11.33 5.77
N ARG A 49 3.80 10.46 6.36
CA ARG A 49 4.22 9.57 7.44
C ARG A 49 5.23 8.52 6.96
N PHE A 50 5.01 7.95 5.77
CA PHE A 50 5.92 7.00 5.15
C PHE A 50 7.31 7.60 4.97
N LEU A 51 7.42 8.78 4.35
CA LEU A 51 8.70 9.47 4.16
C LEU A 51 9.38 9.76 5.50
N HIS A 52 8.62 10.22 6.49
CA HIS A 52 9.17 10.46 7.82
C HIS A 52 9.78 9.19 8.44
N ILE A 53 9.17 8.02 8.25
CA ILE A 53 9.69 6.74 8.76
C ILE A 53 10.92 6.31 7.96
N THR A 54 10.86 6.37 6.63
CA THR A 54 11.94 5.86 5.76
C THR A 54 13.16 6.77 5.72
N ASN A 55 13.01 8.05 6.08
CA ASN A 55 14.14 9.00 6.14
C ASN A 55 14.94 8.90 7.44
N ILE A 56 14.48 8.12 8.43
CA ILE A 56 15.19 7.93 9.69
C ILE A 56 16.11 6.71 9.56
N THR A 57 17.42 6.95 9.45
CA THR A 57 18.43 5.88 9.31
C THR A 57 19.16 5.64 10.62
N LEU A 58 19.24 4.38 11.05
CA LEU A 58 19.83 3.98 12.35
C LEU A 58 21.35 4.14 12.42
N ASP A 59 22.03 4.19 11.28
CA ASP A 59 23.49 4.28 11.16
C ASP A 59 23.99 5.69 10.80
N GLY A 60 23.08 6.67 10.68
CA GLY A 60 23.39 8.04 10.27
C GLY A 60 23.72 8.22 8.79
N SER A 61 23.68 7.15 7.99
CA SER A 61 23.77 7.24 6.54
C SER A 61 22.36 7.39 5.98
N ASN A 62 22.03 8.52 5.35
CA ASN A 62 20.69 8.78 4.79
C ASN A 62 20.39 7.92 3.52
N ASP A 63 20.88 6.68 3.45
CA ASP A 63 20.81 5.80 2.28
C ASP A 63 20.59 4.33 2.73
N PRO A 64 19.51 3.65 2.30
CA PRO A 64 18.49 4.10 1.36
C PRO A 64 17.48 5.08 1.98
N THR A 65 17.08 6.07 1.17
CA THR A 65 16.01 7.03 1.49
C THR A 65 15.01 7.11 0.34
N CYS A 66 13.73 7.18 0.70
CA CYS A 66 12.62 7.35 -0.24
C CYS A 66 12.33 8.81 -0.60
N ASP A 67 13.07 9.75 -0.01
CA ASP A 67 13.03 11.18 -0.31
C ASP A 67 14.11 11.59 -1.34
N SER A 68 14.62 10.61 -2.10
CA SER A 68 15.56 10.84 -3.19
C SER A 68 15.04 10.22 -4.49
N ASP A 69 15.58 10.67 -5.63
CA ASP A 69 15.30 10.06 -6.94
C ASP A 69 16.17 8.82 -7.22
N LYS A 70 16.94 8.35 -6.23
CA LYS A 70 17.84 7.20 -6.38
C LYS A 70 17.09 5.86 -6.33
N TYR A 71 15.99 5.80 -5.59
CA TYR A 71 15.19 4.59 -5.38
C TYR A 71 13.72 4.85 -5.61
N ASP A 72 13.07 3.93 -6.31
CA ASP A 72 11.61 3.88 -6.37
C ASP A 72 11.08 3.11 -5.16
N CYS A 73 10.36 3.80 -4.29
CA CYS A 73 9.78 3.22 -3.08
C CYS A 73 8.29 2.92 -3.25
N TYR A 74 7.89 1.73 -2.81
CA TYR A 74 6.52 1.25 -2.88
C TYR A 74 6.07 0.63 -1.56
N VAL A 75 4.78 0.78 -1.23
CA VAL A 75 4.09 -0.12 -0.30
C VAL A 75 3.12 -0.96 -1.12
N ILE A 76 3.24 -2.28 -0.99
CA ILE A 76 2.46 -3.25 -1.77
C ILE A 76 1.66 -4.10 -0.77
N ASP A 77 0.38 -4.34 -1.06
CA ASP A 77 -0.43 -5.22 -0.22
C ASP A 77 -0.12 -6.71 -0.46
N SER A 78 -0.76 -7.57 0.34
CA SER A 78 -0.62 -9.03 0.22
C SER A 78 -1.18 -9.61 -1.07
N SER A 79 -1.89 -8.81 -1.88
CA SER A 79 -2.42 -9.21 -3.19
C SER A 79 -1.58 -8.66 -4.35
N GLY A 80 -0.51 -7.94 -4.07
CA GLY A 80 0.42 -7.41 -5.07
C GLY A 80 -0.01 -6.07 -5.68
N TYR A 81 -0.96 -5.34 -5.06
CA TYR A 81 -1.36 -4.01 -5.52
C TYR A 81 -0.59 -2.90 -4.81
N ILE A 82 -0.26 -1.85 -5.56
CA ILE A 82 0.46 -0.68 -5.04
C ILE A 82 -0.51 0.15 -4.19
N VAL A 83 -0.20 0.27 -2.90
CA VAL A 83 -0.95 1.09 -1.93
C VAL A 83 -0.32 2.47 -1.74
N LEU A 84 0.99 2.57 -1.94
CA LEU A 84 1.75 3.83 -1.86
C LEU A 84 2.89 3.84 -2.87
N ALA A 85 3.07 4.97 -3.54
CA ALA A 85 4.19 5.24 -4.44
C ALA A 85 4.46 6.76 -4.53
N LYS A 86 5.65 7.16 -5.01
CA LYS A 86 5.92 8.58 -5.27
C LYS A 86 4.96 9.18 -6.30
N GLU A 87 4.67 8.43 -7.36
CA GLU A 87 3.68 8.80 -8.37
C GLU A 87 2.28 8.30 -7.99
N LYS A 88 1.35 9.23 -7.71
CA LYS A 88 -0.03 8.92 -7.32
C LYS A 88 -0.78 8.07 -8.36
N ALA A 89 -0.44 8.19 -9.65
CA ALA A 89 -1.10 7.45 -10.72
C ALA A 89 -0.86 5.94 -10.66
N LEU A 90 0.16 5.48 -9.94
CA LEU A 90 0.47 4.05 -9.76
C LEU A 90 -0.37 3.40 -8.66
N VAL A 91 -0.99 4.19 -7.78
CA VAL A 91 -1.79 3.65 -6.66
C VAL A 91 -3.00 2.88 -7.20
N GLY A 92 -3.21 1.68 -6.67
CA GLY A 92 -4.27 0.76 -7.12
C GLY A 92 -3.90 -0.06 -8.35
N GLN A 93 -2.74 0.17 -8.98
CA GLN A 93 -2.24 -0.69 -10.04
C GLN A 93 -1.56 -1.94 -9.47
N PHE A 94 -1.55 -3.02 -10.26
CA PHE A 94 -0.87 -4.25 -9.89
C PHE A 94 0.64 -4.06 -10.03
N PHE A 95 1.43 -4.29 -8.99
CA PHE A 95 2.87 -4.02 -8.99
C PHE A 95 3.63 -4.71 -10.13
N GLY A 96 3.16 -5.89 -10.56
CA GLY A 96 3.76 -6.62 -11.67
C GLY A 96 3.58 -5.98 -13.05
N THR A 97 2.67 -5.02 -13.23
CA THR A 97 2.58 -4.24 -14.48
C THR A 97 3.70 -3.23 -14.58
N GLU A 98 4.06 -2.63 -13.44
CA GLU A 98 5.10 -1.59 -13.34
C GLU A 98 6.50 -2.19 -13.19
N GLN A 99 6.65 -3.17 -12.30
CA GLN A 99 7.94 -3.73 -11.86
C GLN A 99 7.96 -5.25 -12.02
N LYS A 100 7.68 -5.72 -13.25
CA LYS A 100 7.52 -7.15 -13.59
C LYS A 100 8.67 -8.04 -13.10
N TYR A 101 9.92 -7.63 -13.33
CA TYR A 101 11.08 -8.45 -12.96
C TYR A 101 11.28 -8.53 -11.45
N VAL A 102 10.95 -7.46 -10.73
CA VAL A 102 11.01 -7.43 -9.26
C VAL A 102 9.94 -8.36 -8.68
N LEU A 103 8.71 -8.29 -9.19
CA LEU A 103 7.65 -9.20 -8.75
C LEU A 103 7.99 -10.66 -9.06
N GLN A 104 8.57 -10.95 -10.23
CA GLN A 104 9.02 -12.31 -10.54
C GLN A 104 10.04 -12.82 -9.51
N SER A 105 11.01 -11.98 -9.13
CA SER A 105 11.97 -12.32 -8.08
C SER A 105 11.29 -12.60 -6.74
N PHE A 106 10.26 -11.83 -6.36
CA PHE A 106 9.49 -12.10 -5.15
C PHE A 106 8.79 -13.47 -5.17
N LEU A 107 8.24 -13.87 -6.31
CA LEU A 107 7.64 -15.20 -6.50
C LEU A 107 8.70 -16.31 -6.43
N ASP A 108 9.84 -16.12 -7.08
CA ASP A 108 10.93 -17.10 -7.10
C ASP A 108 11.53 -17.30 -5.69
N LEU A 109 11.49 -16.25 -4.85
CA LEU A 109 11.92 -16.27 -3.45
C LEU A 109 10.81 -16.71 -2.46
N GLY A 110 9.57 -16.92 -2.92
CA GLY A 110 8.44 -17.32 -2.08
C GLY A 110 7.97 -16.24 -1.09
N ILE A 111 8.16 -14.96 -1.42
CA ILE A 111 7.62 -13.82 -0.65
C ILE A 111 6.11 -13.70 -0.88
N TYR A 112 5.67 -14.01 -2.11
CA TYR A 112 4.27 -14.15 -2.52
C TYR A 112 3.98 -15.61 -2.89
#